data_AF-A0A0L7LRM8-F1
#
_entry.id   AF-A0A0L7LRM8-F1
#
_cell.length_a   1.000
_cell.length_b   1.000
_cell.length_c   1.000
_cell.angle_alpha   90.00
_cell.angle_beta   90.00
_cell.angle_gamma   90.00
#
_symmetry.space_group_name_H-M   'P 1'
#
loop_
_entity.id
_entity.type
_entity.pdbx_description
1 polymer ?
#
loop_
_entity_poly.entity_id
_entity_poly.type
_entity_poly.pdbx_seq_one_letter_code
_entity_poly.pdbx_strand_id
1 'polypeptide(L)'
;MHSRSISTTSLADLFRPRKPKGLRLDLAALEDASILLLVAALRLLRVAVIGFSILIWFGATLCIIAYLIEMSTKSNPALENLYLGCVLIAVDVICGLFSFYQNFKSSKIMKTFNSMLPNNTSCMRGGALDPETPACDLVKGDIVHVNTGDVVPADIRVIDSKGFKVDNSSLTGESVAVPRSNTDGTPNILESPN
;
A
#
# COMPACT_ATOMS: atom_id res chain seq x y z
N MET A 1 -7.58 -48.59 9.09
CA MET A 1 -6.13 -48.34 8.96
C MET A 1 -5.74 -48.49 7.50
N HIS A 2 -5.73 -47.39 6.75
CA HIS A 2 -5.24 -47.37 5.37
C HIS A 2 -4.21 -46.24 5.31
N SER A 3 -2.97 -46.60 5.60
CA SER A 3 -1.80 -45.78 5.31
C SER A 3 -1.75 -45.65 3.79
N ARG A 4 -2.26 -44.54 3.25
CA ARG A 4 -1.94 -44.13 1.89
C ARG A 4 -0.58 -43.46 1.98
N SER A 5 0.47 -44.26 1.82
CA SER A 5 1.78 -43.73 1.48
C SER A 5 1.62 -42.95 0.18
N ILE A 6 1.66 -41.62 0.28
CA ILE A 6 1.75 -40.76 -0.89
C ILE A 6 3.14 -41.04 -1.47
N SER A 7 3.17 -41.89 -2.50
CA SER A 7 4.40 -42.27 -3.18
C SER A 7 5.17 -41.00 -3.58
N THR A 8 6.44 -40.94 -3.18
CA THR A 8 7.38 -39.83 -3.46
C THR A 8 7.50 -39.53 -4.96
N THR A 9 7.09 -40.46 -5.83
CA THR A 9 7.01 -40.29 -7.28
C THR A 9 5.91 -39.31 -7.73
N SER A 10 4.82 -39.15 -6.97
CA SER A 10 3.74 -38.20 -7.31
C SER A 10 4.08 -36.74 -6.97
N LEU A 11 5.07 -36.52 -6.10
CA LEU A 11 5.53 -35.17 -5.75
C LEU A 11 6.46 -34.61 -6.82
N ALA A 12 7.26 -35.46 -7.48
CA ALA A 12 8.20 -35.08 -8.55
C ALA A 12 7.54 -34.39 -9.76
N ASP A 13 6.36 -34.85 -10.18
CA ASP A 13 5.62 -34.28 -11.32
C ASP A 13 4.89 -32.96 -10.99
N LEU A 14 4.71 -32.65 -9.70
CA LEU A 14 4.20 -31.35 -9.25
C LEU A 14 5.28 -30.25 -9.32
N PHE A 15 6.56 -30.62 -9.39
CA PHE A 15 7.71 -29.71 -9.45
C PHE A 15 8.09 -29.29 -10.88
N ARG A 16 7.12 -29.07 -11.77
CA ARG A 16 7.43 -28.34 -13.01
C ARG A 16 7.58 -26.86 -12.68
N PRO A 17 8.76 -26.24 -12.93
CA PRO A 17 8.91 -24.81 -12.78
C PRO A 17 7.94 -24.12 -13.76
N ARG A 18 6.88 -23.51 -13.23
CA ARG A 18 6.05 -22.62 -14.05
C ARG A 18 6.77 -21.29 -14.12
N LYS A 19 7.08 -20.85 -15.34
CA LYS A 19 7.64 -19.52 -15.58
C LYS A 19 6.74 -18.48 -14.88
N PRO A 20 7.32 -17.50 -14.17
CA PRO A 20 6.54 -16.41 -13.61
C PRO A 20 5.73 -15.75 -14.73
N LYS A 21 4.44 -15.53 -14.49
CA LYS A 21 3.60 -14.81 -15.44
C LYS A 21 4.10 -13.37 -15.47
N GLY A 22 4.84 -13.05 -16.53
CA GLY A 22 5.13 -11.72 -17.04
C GLY A 22 5.22 -10.64 -15.97
N LEU A 23 6.46 -10.32 -15.62
CA LEU A 23 6.88 -9.07 -15.02
C LEU A 23 5.92 -7.95 -15.45
N ARG A 24 5.00 -7.54 -14.56
CA ARG A 24 4.28 -6.31 -14.78
C ARG A 24 5.36 -5.26 -14.66
N LEU A 25 5.83 -4.78 -15.81
CA LEU A 25 6.60 -3.55 -15.89
C LEU A 25 5.89 -2.57 -14.97
N ASP A 26 6.58 -2.17 -13.91
CA ASP A 26 6.30 -0.94 -13.22
C ASP A 26 6.46 0.17 -14.26
N LEU A 27 5.39 0.41 -15.02
CA LEU A 27 5.14 1.65 -15.75
C LEU A 27 5.14 2.87 -14.81
N ALA A 28 5.31 2.64 -13.50
CA ALA A 28 5.54 3.63 -12.45
C ALA A 28 6.99 4.12 -12.35
N ALA A 29 7.92 3.61 -13.17
CA ALA A 29 9.33 4.04 -13.20
C ALA A 29 9.67 4.95 -14.40
N LEU A 30 8.67 5.64 -14.96
CA LEU A 30 8.86 6.60 -16.05
C LEU A 30 8.18 7.93 -15.69
N GLU A 31 9.04 8.93 -15.39
CA GLU A 31 8.82 10.37 -15.17
C GLU A 31 8.41 10.82 -13.74
N ASP A 32 9.27 10.47 -12.79
CA ASP A 32 9.00 10.46 -11.34
C ASP A 32 8.96 11.83 -10.62
N ALA A 33 9.33 12.93 -11.26
CA ALA A 33 9.32 14.25 -10.63
C ALA A 33 8.24 15.17 -11.20
N SER A 34 8.17 15.33 -12.52
CA SER A 34 7.25 16.25 -13.19
C SER A 34 5.80 15.78 -13.10
N ILE A 35 5.55 14.49 -13.34
CA ILE A 35 4.21 13.90 -13.24
C ILE A 35 3.76 13.83 -11.77
N LEU A 36 4.68 13.54 -10.86
CA LEU A 36 4.39 13.54 -9.42
C LEU A 36 4.03 14.95 -8.94
N LEU A 37 4.78 15.97 -9.37
CA LEU A 37 4.49 17.38 -9.08
C LEU A 37 3.14 17.80 -9.69
N LEU A 38 2.86 17.38 -10.93
CA LEU A 38 1.61 17.67 -11.63
C LEU A 38 0.40 17.00 -10.96
N VAL A 39 0.51 15.72 -10.59
CA VAL A 39 -0.56 14.97 -9.90
C VAL A 39 -0.77 15.50 -8.49
N ALA A 40 0.29 15.89 -7.78
CA ALA A 40 0.19 16.55 -6.50
C ALA A 40 -0.51 17.92 -6.63
N ALA A 41 -0.13 18.72 -7.63
CA ALA A 41 -0.77 20.00 -7.93
C ALA A 41 -2.25 19.83 -8.33
N LEU A 42 -2.58 18.84 -9.16
CA LEU A 42 -3.96 18.51 -9.53
C LEU A 42 -4.79 18.03 -8.34
N ARG A 43 -4.20 17.29 -7.39
CA ARG A 43 -4.88 16.90 -6.14
C ARG A 43 -5.09 18.10 -5.21
N LEU A 44 -4.12 18.99 -5.12
CA LEU A 44 -4.23 20.25 -4.39
C LEU A 44 -5.32 21.14 -4.99
N LEU A 45 -5.37 21.24 -6.33
CA LEU A 45 -6.40 21.96 -7.05
C LEU A 45 -7.78 21.32 -6.85
N ARG A 46 -7.88 19.97 -6.86
CA ARG A 46 -9.13 19.28 -6.54
C ARG A 46 -9.59 19.53 -5.11
N VAL A 47 -8.69 19.58 -4.14
CA VAL A 47 -9.01 19.92 -2.75
C VAL A 47 -9.44 21.38 -2.61
N ALA A 48 -8.78 22.29 -3.33
CA ALA A 48 -9.15 23.71 -3.42
C ALA A 48 -10.46 23.94 -4.22
N VAL A 49 -10.98 22.93 -4.92
CA VAL A 49 -12.20 23.05 -5.74
C VAL A 49 -13.31 22.14 -5.22
N ILE A 50 -13.10 21.30 -4.21
CA ILE A 50 -14.14 20.38 -3.69
C ILE A 50 -14.51 20.77 -2.26
N GLY A 51 -15.79 21.10 -2.07
CA GLY A 51 -16.37 21.43 -0.77
C GLY A 51 -16.62 22.93 -0.57
N PHE A 52 -16.26 23.43 0.63
CA PHE A 52 -16.52 24.81 1.05
C PHE A 52 -15.68 25.86 0.29
N SER A 53 -14.53 25.47 -0.26
CA SER A 53 -13.60 26.36 -0.96
C SER A 53 -14.22 27.02 -2.20
N ILE A 54 -15.10 26.34 -2.96
CA ILE A 54 -15.84 26.96 -4.08
C ILE A 54 -16.65 28.18 -3.61
N LEU A 55 -17.28 28.10 -2.43
CA LEU A 55 -18.10 29.19 -1.90
C LEU A 55 -17.22 30.39 -1.54
N ILE A 56 -16.01 30.14 -1.04
CA ILE A 56 -15.02 31.17 -0.73
C ILE A 56 -14.49 31.81 -2.02
N TRP A 57 -14.14 31.02 -3.04
CA TRP A 57 -13.70 31.54 -4.33
C TRP A 57 -14.76 32.43 -5.00
N PHE A 58 -16.03 32.00 -4.94
CA PHE A 58 -17.14 32.80 -5.43
C PHE A 58 -17.30 34.09 -4.61
N GLY A 59 -17.22 34.02 -3.28
CA GLY A 59 -17.29 35.18 -2.39
C GLY A 59 -16.14 36.17 -2.60
N ALA A 60 -14.91 35.68 -2.75
CA ALA A 60 -13.74 36.50 -3.03
C ALA A 60 -13.86 37.20 -4.40
N THR A 61 -14.32 36.47 -5.41
CA THR A 61 -14.58 37.02 -6.76
C THR A 61 -15.64 38.13 -6.71
N LEU A 62 -16.74 37.91 -5.97
CA LEU A 62 -17.78 38.93 -5.78
C LEU A 62 -17.25 40.18 -5.06
N CYS A 63 -16.41 40.02 -4.02
CA CYS A 63 -15.81 41.15 -3.30
C CYS A 63 -14.89 41.98 -4.21
N ILE A 64 -14.10 41.32 -5.06
CA ILE A 64 -13.23 41.99 -6.04
C ILE A 64 -14.06 42.73 -7.10
N ILE A 65 -15.12 42.10 -7.62
CA ILE A 65 -16.04 42.73 -8.57
C ILE A 65 -16.74 43.94 -7.95
N ALA A 66 -17.21 43.82 -6.70
CA ALA A 66 -17.84 44.93 -5.98
C ALA A 66 -16.88 46.12 -5.84
N TYR A 67 -15.61 45.86 -5.46
CA TYR A 67 -14.58 46.89 -5.41
C TYR A 67 -14.33 47.54 -6.78
N LEU A 68 -14.30 46.77 -7.88
CA LEU A 68 -14.14 47.29 -9.24
C LEU A 68 -15.30 48.22 -9.67
N ILE A 69 -16.53 47.86 -9.30
CA ILE A 69 -17.72 48.69 -9.57
C ILE A 69 -17.67 49.98 -8.75
N GLU A 70 -17.29 49.90 -7.47
CA GLU A 70 -17.16 51.08 -6.62
C GLU A 70 -16.07 52.05 -7.11
N MET A 71 -14.94 51.52 -7.56
CA MET A 71 -13.85 52.30 -8.16
C MET A 71 -14.27 53.02 -9.45
N SER A 72 -15.28 52.51 -10.17
CA SER A 72 -15.79 53.12 -11.39
C SER A 72 -16.92 54.15 -11.14
N THR A 73 -17.58 54.07 -9.98
CA THR A 73 -18.82 54.83 -9.71
C THR A 73 -18.65 55.91 -8.65
N LYS A 74 -17.75 55.72 -7.68
CA LYS A 74 -17.50 56.65 -6.55
C LYS A 74 -16.10 57.26 -6.65
N SER A 75 -15.95 58.54 -6.27
CA SER A 75 -14.64 59.19 -6.23
C SER A 75 -13.73 58.68 -5.11
N ASN A 76 -14.30 58.10 -4.05
CA ASN A 76 -13.58 57.45 -2.95
C ASN A 76 -14.11 56.01 -2.77
N PRO A 77 -13.45 55.00 -3.34
CA PRO A 77 -13.84 53.60 -3.16
C PRO A 77 -13.52 53.12 -1.74
N ALA A 78 -14.40 52.29 -1.17
CA ALA A 78 -14.18 51.70 0.14
C ALA A 78 -13.19 50.52 0.02
N LEU A 79 -12.07 50.59 0.76
CA LEU A 79 -11.05 49.51 0.77
C LEU A 79 -11.53 48.25 1.51
N GLU A 80 -12.66 48.30 2.20
CA GLU A 80 -13.23 47.20 2.99
C GLU A 80 -13.49 45.96 2.11
N ASN A 81 -14.06 46.15 0.92
CA ASN A 81 -14.36 45.07 -0.03
C ASN A 81 -13.08 44.39 -0.54
N LEU A 82 -12.01 45.18 -0.77
CA LEU A 82 -10.72 44.66 -1.18
C LEU A 82 -10.04 43.86 -0.05
N TYR A 83 -10.09 44.37 1.18
CA TYR A 83 -9.52 43.70 2.34
C TYR A 83 -10.22 42.37 2.62
N LEU A 84 -11.56 42.35 2.54
CA LEU A 84 -12.35 41.14 2.71
C LEU A 84 -12.01 40.08 1.65
N GLY A 85 -11.89 40.48 0.38
CA GLY A 85 -11.47 39.59 -0.71
C GLY A 85 -10.09 38.97 -0.49
N CYS A 86 -9.10 39.78 -0.11
CA CYS A 86 -7.75 39.30 0.19
C CYS A 86 -7.72 38.32 1.38
N VAL A 87 -8.48 38.59 2.45
CA VAL A 87 -8.56 37.70 3.62
C VAL A 87 -9.19 36.36 3.25
N LEU A 88 -10.25 36.36 2.44
CA LEU A 88 -10.90 35.13 1.98
C LEU A 88 -9.93 34.23 1.19
N ILE A 89 -9.15 34.80 0.27
CA ILE A 89 -8.13 34.07 -0.48
C ILE A 89 -7.03 33.52 0.44
N ALA A 90 -6.56 34.33 1.40
CA ALA A 90 -5.51 33.91 2.32
C ALA A 90 -5.95 32.73 3.20
N VAL A 91 -7.17 32.77 3.74
CA VAL A 91 -7.73 31.67 4.53
C VAL A 91 -7.90 30.41 3.69
N ASP A 92 -8.38 30.55 2.46
CA ASP A 92 -8.55 29.41 1.55
C ASP A 92 -7.23 28.68 1.25
N VAL A 93 -6.19 29.44 0.98
CA VAL A 93 -4.83 28.91 0.76
C VAL A 93 -4.34 28.15 2.00
N ILE A 94 -4.49 28.72 3.19
CA ILE A 94 -4.07 28.06 4.45
C ILE A 94 -4.84 26.76 4.67
N CYS A 95 -6.15 26.76 4.46
CA CYS A 95 -6.98 25.56 4.57
C CYS A 95 -6.58 24.48 3.55
N GLY A 96 -6.26 24.89 2.31
CA GLY A 96 -5.74 24.00 1.27
C GLY A 96 -4.41 23.35 1.66
N LEU A 97 -3.46 24.12 2.20
CA LEU A 97 -2.18 23.61 2.69
C LEU A 97 -2.35 22.61 3.84
N PHE A 98 -3.22 22.91 4.80
CA PHE A 98 -3.46 22.02 5.94
C PHE A 98 -4.11 20.70 5.50
N SER A 99 -5.04 20.74 4.55
CA SER A 99 -5.64 19.55 3.94
C SER A 99 -4.61 18.72 3.18
N PHE A 100 -3.71 19.36 2.41
CA PHE A 100 -2.60 18.67 1.75
C PHE A 100 -1.68 17.95 2.75
N TYR A 101 -1.35 18.60 3.87
CA TYR A 101 -0.53 18.00 4.92
C TYR A 101 -1.20 16.76 5.55
N GLN A 102 -2.51 16.81 5.81
CA GLN A 102 -3.27 15.66 6.32
C GLN A 102 -3.28 14.48 5.32
N ASN A 103 -3.47 14.77 4.03
CA ASN A 103 -3.46 13.76 2.98
C ASN A 103 -2.09 13.09 2.81
N PHE A 104 -1.00 13.81 3.04
CA PHE A 104 0.34 13.25 3.02
C PHE A 104 0.55 12.20 4.13
N LYS A 105 -0.02 12.43 5.31
CA LYS A 105 0.05 11.48 6.44
C LYS A 105 -0.67 10.15 6.12
N SER A 106 -1.81 10.19 5.42
CA SER A 106 -2.58 8.99 5.06
C SER A 106 -1.82 8.05 4.11
N SER A 107 -0.95 8.58 3.25
CA SER A 107 -0.15 7.77 2.31
C SER A 107 0.90 6.89 3.01
N LYS A 108 1.20 7.16 4.29
CA LYS A 108 2.16 6.35 5.08
C LYS A 108 1.59 4.97 5.41
N ILE A 109 0.27 4.86 5.59
CA ILE A 109 -0.40 3.59 5.94
C ILE A 109 -0.21 2.55 4.84
N MET A 110 -0.36 2.95 3.57
CA MET A 110 -0.23 2.03 2.43
C MET A 110 1.22 1.58 2.18
N LYS A 111 2.21 2.43 2.49
CA LYS A 111 3.63 2.05 2.44
C LYS A 111 4.00 1.07 3.56
N THR A 112 3.42 1.22 4.76
CA THR A 112 3.62 0.28 5.87
C THR A 112 3.05 -1.10 5.56
N PHE A 113 1.91 -1.18 4.87
CA PHE A 113 1.38 -2.48 4.38
C PHE A 113 2.32 -3.15 3.37
N ASN A 114 2.88 -2.40 2.41
CA ASN A 114 3.84 -2.98 1.45
C ASN A 114 5.18 -3.36 2.09
N SER A 115 5.62 -2.68 3.16
CA SER A 115 6.86 -3.06 3.88
C SER A 115 6.68 -4.23 4.84
N MET A 116 5.44 -4.64 5.14
CA MET A 116 5.14 -5.84 5.91
C MET A 116 5.11 -7.11 5.05
N LEU A 117 5.05 -6.97 3.72
CA LEU A 117 5.23 -8.07 2.79
C LEU A 117 6.74 -8.32 2.63
N PRO A 118 7.23 -9.55 2.86
CA PRO A 118 8.63 -9.85 2.56
C PRO A 118 8.88 -9.59 1.07
N ASN A 119 9.78 -8.66 0.75
CA ASN A 119 10.09 -8.31 -0.64
C ASN A 119 10.71 -9.50 -1.38
N ASN A 120 11.63 -10.21 -0.71
CA ASN A 120 12.40 -11.31 -1.28
C ASN A 120 12.30 -12.56 -0.39
N THR A 121 12.37 -13.72 -1.02
CA THR A 121 12.19 -15.03 -0.39
C THR A 121 13.15 -16.02 -1.02
N SER A 122 13.61 -16.99 -0.24
CA SER A 122 14.44 -18.07 -0.75
C SER A 122 13.55 -19.18 -1.32
N CYS A 123 13.56 -19.37 -2.63
CA CYS A 123 12.77 -20.43 -3.27
C CYS A 123 13.66 -21.40 -4.05
N MET A 124 13.27 -22.67 -4.10
CA MET A 124 13.98 -23.71 -4.84
C MET A 124 13.28 -23.99 -6.17
N ARG A 125 13.93 -23.66 -7.28
CA ARG A 125 13.44 -23.88 -8.65
C ARG A 125 14.50 -24.61 -9.47
N GLY A 126 14.10 -25.65 -10.20
CA GLY A 126 15.03 -26.41 -11.06
C GLY A 126 16.18 -27.09 -10.32
N GLY A 127 16.03 -27.35 -9.00
CA GLY A 127 17.05 -27.96 -8.16
C GLY A 127 18.11 -26.99 -7.61
N ALA A 128 18.02 -25.69 -7.92
CA ALA A 128 18.87 -24.65 -7.34
C ALA A 128 18.05 -23.77 -6.38
N LEU A 129 18.69 -23.33 -5.29
CA LEU A 129 18.11 -22.39 -4.34
C LEU A 129 18.40 -20.96 -4.84
N ASP A 130 17.35 -20.19 -5.07
CA ASP A 130 17.43 -18.79 -5.47
C ASP A 130 17.05 -17.90 -4.27
N PRO A 131 18.02 -17.24 -3.61
CA PRO A 131 17.79 -16.49 -2.38
C PRO A 131 17.07 -15.15 -2.57
N GLU A 132 16.96 -14.65 -3.81
CA GLU A 132 16.37 -13.32 -4.09
C GLU A 132 15.09 -13.39 -4.92
N THR A 133 14.27 -14.43 -4.74
CA THR A 133 13.02 -14.53 -5.48
C THR A 133 11.98 -13.55 -4.90
N PRO A 134 11.38 -12.66 -5.72
CA PRO A 134 10.33 -11.76 -5.25
C PRO A 134 9.13 -12.56 -4.73
N ALA A 135 8.58 -12.21 -3.56
CA ALA A 135 7.40 -12.92 -3.04
C ALA A 135 6.20 -12.89 -4.01
N CYS A 136 6.07 -11.82 -4.80
CA CYS A 136 5.04 -11.66 -5.82
C CYS A 136 5.13 -12.69 -6.96
N ASP A 137 6.32 -13.26 -7.19
CA ASP A 137 6.58 -14.21 -8.26
C ASP A 137 6.42 -15.66 -7.80
N LEU A 138 6.06 -15.91 -6.53
CA LEU A 138 5.79 -17.24 -6.00
C LEU A 138 4.54 -17.85 -6.62
N VAL A 139 4.66 -19.09 -7.08
CA VAL A 139 3.56 -19.85 -7.69
C VAL A 139 3.32 -21.13 -6.89
N LYS A 140 2.07 -21.61 -6.89
CA LYS A 140 1.72 -22.92 -6.31
C LYS A 140 2.63 -24.01 -6.88
N GLY A 141 3.36 -24.70 -6.00
CA GLY A 141 4.33 -25.74 -6.35
C GLY A 141 5.79 -25.35 -6.10
N ASP A 142 6.08 -24.08 -5.83
CA ASP A 142 7.41 -23.66 -5.39
C ASP A 142 7.72 -24.17 -3.97
N ILE A 143 8.97 -24.59 -3.74
CA ILE A 143 9.47 -24.92 -2.39
C ILE A 143 10.15 -23.69 -1.84
N VAL A 144 9.64 -23.15 -0.74
CA VAL A 144 10.22 -21.99 -0.06
C VAL A 144 11.06 -22.47 1.12
N HIS A 145 12.25 -21.90 1.28
CA HIS A 145 13.09 -22.08 2.45
C HIS A 145 12.93 -20.87 3.37
N VAL A 146 12.55 -21.11 4.62
CA VAL A 146 12.31 -20.07 5.62
C VAL A 146 13.34 -20.22 6.73
N ASN A 147 14.15 -19.20 6.95
CA ASN A 147 15.11 -19.16 8.05
C ASN A 147 14.54 -18.43 9.26
N THR A 148 15.22 -18.55 10.40
CA THR A 148 14.88 -17.81 11.60
C THR A 148 14.96 -16.30 11.36
N GLY A 149 13.85 -15.60 11.57
CA GLY A 149 13.75 -14.15 11.36
C GLY A 149 13.10 -13.75 10.04
N ASP A 150 12.90 -14.70 9.12
CA ASP A 150 12.18 -14.45 7.87
C ASP A 150 10.68 -14.35 8.11
N VAL A 151 10.02 -13.44 7.39
CA VAL A 151 8.55 -13.39 7.33
C VAL A 151 8.08 -14.44 6.32
N VAL A 152 7.07 -15.22 6.69
CA VAL A 152 6.47 -16.22 5.80
C VAL A 152 5.81 -15.51 4.61
N PRO A 153 6.21 -15.78 3.35
CA PRO A 153 5.80 -14.94 2.21
C PRO A 153 4.45 -15.25 1.60
N ALA A 154 3.92 -16.45 1.85
CA ALA A 154 2.62 -16.91 1.38
C ALA A 154 2.13 -18.03 2.31
N ASP A 155 0.87 -18.42 2.17
CA ASP A 155 0.36 -19.62 2.85
C ASP A 155 1.11 -20.86 2.34
N ILE A 156 1.90 -21.47 3.22
CA ILE A 156 2.74 -22.63 2.91
C ILE A 156 2.30 -23.85 3.71
N ARG A 157 2.51 -25.03 3.11
CA ARG A 157 2.42 -26.31 3.82
C ARG A 157 3.83 -26.73 4.22
N VAL A 158 4.03 -27.07 5.48
CA VAL A 158 5.31 -27.56 6.01
C VAL A 158 5.58 -28.97 5.47
N ILE A 159 6.71 -29.13 4.77
CA ILE A 159 7.18 -30.41 4.20
C ILE A 159 8.29 -31.00 5.08
N ASP A 160 9.21 -30.17 5.54
CA ASP A 160 10.28 -30.53 6.47
C ASP A 160 10.51 -29.37 7.45
N SER A 161 10.84 -29.68 8.70
CA SER A 161 10.98 -28.68 9.76
C SER A 161 11.89 -29.17 10.87
N LYS A 162 12.82 -28.33 11.33
CA LYS A 162 13.68 -28.59 12.50
C LYS A 162 13.47 -27.49 13.54
N GLY A 163 12.63 -27.73 14.52
CA GLY A 163 12.32 -26.75 15.57
C GLY A 163 11.63 -25.48 15.04
N PHE A 164 10.87 -25.60 13.95
CA PHE A 164 10.19 -24.50 13.30
C PHE A 164 9.06 -23.97 14.19
N LYS A 165 9.11 -22.68 14.50
CA LYS A 165 8.11 -21.97 15.31
C LYS A 165 7.74 -20.68 14.59
N VAL A 166 6.46 -20.35 14.60
CA VAL A 166 5.93 -19.17 13.92
C VAL A 166 5.21 -18.30 14.95
N ASP A 167 5.37 -16.99 14.83
CA ASP A 167 4.56 -16.02 15.57
C ASP A 167 3.28 -15.71 14.77
N ASN A 168 2.13 -16.04 15.35
CA ASN A 168 0.82 -15.78 14.76
C ASN A 168 0.19 -14.47 15.29
N SER A 169 0.96 -13.60 15.96
CA SER A 169 0.48 -12.32 16.52
C SER A 169 -0.29 -11.45 15.53
N SER A 170 0.07 -11.50 14.25
CA SER A 170 -0.64 -10.79 13.17
C SER A 170 -2.06 -11.31 12.92
N LEU A 171 -2.35 -12.57 13.28
CA LEU A 171 -3.63 -13.24 13.05
C LEU A 171 -4.46 -13.40 14.33
N THR A 172 -3.82 -13.75 15.45
CA THR A 172 -4.49 -14.04 16.73
C THR A 172 -4.38 -12.90 17.74
N GLY A 173 -3.46 -11.96 17.54
CA GLY A 173 -3.14 -10.92 18.53
C GLY A 173 -2.29 -11.41 19.71
N GLU A 174 -1.94 -12.70 19.75
CA GLU A 174 -1.11 -13.30 20.80
C GLU A 174 0.30 -13.55 20.27
N SER A 175 1.34 -12.99 20.90
CA SER A 175 2.75 -13.16 20.48
C SER A 175 3.39 -14.41 21.10
N VAL A 176 2.68 -15.53 21.03
CA VAL A 176 3.19 -16.82 21.51
C VAL A 176 3.72 -17.61 20.32
N ALA A 177 4.99 -18.02 20.38
CA ALA A 177 5.61 -18.82 19.32
C ALA A 177 4.99 -20.23 19.29
N VAL A 178 4.27 -20.55 18.21
CA VAL A 178 3.59 -21.84 18.02
C VAL A 178 4.47 -22.76 17.16
N PRO A 179 4.77 -24.00 17.61
CA PRO A 179 5.52 -24.95 16.81
C PRO A 179 4.70 -25.44 15.60
N ARG A 180 5.36 -25.57 14.45
CA ARG A 180 4.76 -26.10 13.21
C ARG A 180 5.56 -27.31 12.74
N SER A 181 4.88 -28.33 12.22
CA SER A 181 5.49 -29.61 11.81
C SER A 181 4.73 -30.25 10.66
N ASN A 182 5.38 -31.18 9.94
CA ASN A 182 4.77 -31.94 8.84
C ASN A 182 3.82 -33.07 9.33
N THR A 183 3.05 -32.83 10.39
CA THR A 183 2.06 -33.79 10.90
C THR A 183 0.67 -33.37 10.44
N ASP A 184 -0.17 -34.34 10.04
CA ASP A 184 -1.54 -34.03 9.67
C ASP A 184 -2.31 -33.47 10.88
N GLY A 185 -3.01 -32.36 10.67
CA GLY A 185 -3.61 -31.58 11.73
C GLY A 185 -5.06 -31.92 12.10
N THR A 186 -5.61 -31.06 12.95
CA THR A 186 -7.02 -31.05 13.35
C THR A 186 -7.88 -30.50 12.20
N PRO A 187 -9.21 -30.70 12.22
CA PRO A 187 -10.11 -30.11 11.21
C PRO A 187 -10.11 -28.57 11.20
N ASN A 188 -9.59 -27.92 12.25
CA ASN A 188 -9.43 -26.47 12.31
C ASN A 188 -8.04 -26.07 11.77
N ILE A 189 -8.04 -25.39 10.62
CA ILE A 189 -6.82 -24.98 9.91
C ILE A 189 -5.96 -24.02 10.76
N LEU A 190 -6.56 -23.23 11.66
CA LEU A 190 -5.83 -22.27 12.48
C LEU A 190 -5.02 -22.91 13.61
N GLU A 191 -5.48 -24.04 14.12
CA GLU A 191 -4.84 -24.80 15.21
C GLU A 191 -3.98 -25.95 14.69
N SER A 192 -4.08 -26.25 13.40
CA SER A 192 -3.31 -27.31 12.76
C SER A 192 -1.82 -27.03 12.87
N PRO A 193 -0.98 -28.01 13.25
CA PRO A 193 0.48 -27.87 13.19
C PRO A 193 1.02 -27.69 11.76
N ASN A 194 0.20 -27.97 10.73
CA ASN A 194 0.51 -27.78 9.30
C ASN A 194 -0.60 -27.02 8.58
#